data_AF-A0A2V9G9T1-F1
#
_entry.id   AF-A0A2V9G9T1-F1
#
_cell.length_a   1.000
_cell.length_b   1.000
_cell.length_c   1.000
_cell.angle_alpha   90.00
_cell.angle_beta   90.00
_cell.angle_gamma   90.00
#
_symmetry.space_group_name_H-M   'P 1'
#
loop_
_entity.id
_entity.type
_entity.pdbx_description
1 polymer ?
#
loop_
_entity_poly.entity_id
_entity_poly.type
_entity_poly.pdbx_seq_one_letter_code
_entity_poly.pdbx_strand_id
1 'polypeptide(L)'
;MRLKFKDRRAFERRGNDFLDFARSYLSEAFPNPDRQGCPPDAALRSLAFNPTEGEPAVTEHLAACSPCFRRYGELLTELKAQREQEKRFSLDRIPVWTKAHPVLAGAAALCLLLIAIGVGFLLRGIRQPNTAPIDAHRKPNPTEPRNPAVAYLPFGLDLRTLSPIRGSESPATGTRRRVLVPSSPLHLTLTLPLASPEGRYELKLTAQDQTFWSKPARAHLQKGKTLIEVDADFAQIRAGNYSLEVRSSRGIRFVQMVSVQNASPPSAEQKP
;
A
#
# COMPACT_ATOMS: atom_id res chain seq x y z
N MET A 1 0.72 -9.53 18.30
CA MET A 1 0.46 -8.67 19.48
C MET A 1 -0.52 -7.57 19.08
N ARG A 2 -1.82 -7.70 19.41
CA ARG A 2 -2.84 -6.69 19.07
C ARG A 2 -2.72 -5.53 20.08
N LEU A 3 -2.24 -4.37 19.64
CA LEU A 3 -2.39 -3.12 20.39
C LEU A 3 -3.87 -2.96 20.72
N LYS A 4 -4.19 -2.80 22.00
CA LYS A 4 -5.57 -2.69 22.46
C LYS A 4 -6.17 -1.42 21.83
N PHE A 5 -7.44 -1.49 21.44
CA PHE A 5 -8.15 -0.40 20.75
C PHE A 5 -8.06 0.95 21.48
N LYS A 6 -7.91 0.90 22.82
CA LYS A 6 -7.73 2.06 23.71
C LYS A 6 -6.40 2.78 23.45
N ASP A 7 -5.31 2.05 23.22
CA ASP A 7 -3.98 2.61 22.97
C ASP A 7 -3.93 3.30 21.61
N ARG A 8 -4.64 2.74 20.61
CA ARG A 8 -4.75 3.35 19.28
C ARG A 8 -5.49 4.69 19.33
N ARG A 9 -6.62 4.77 20.04
CA ARG A 9 -7.38 6.03 20.19
C ARG A 9 -6.61 7.09 20.98
N ALA A 10 -5.78 6.68 21.95
CA ALA A 10 -4.94 7.61 22.71
C ALA A 10 -3.80 8.17 21.84
N PHE A 11 -3.20 7.32 21.01
CA PHE A 11 -2.19 7.73 20.03
C PHE A 11 -2.77 8.66 18.95
N GLU A 12 -3.94 8.32 18.40
CA GLU A 12 -4.66 9.16 17.43
C GLU A 12 -4.99 10.54 18.02
N ARG A 13 -5.49 10.60 19.26
CA ARG A 13 -5.75 11.88 19.94
C ARG A 13 -4.49 12.72 20.08
N ARG A 14 -3.41 12.15 20.61
CA ARG A 14 -2.14 12.87 20.77
C ARG A 14 -1.56 13.36 19.44
N GLY A 15 -1.75 12.58 18.36
CA GLY A 15 -1.38 12.98 17.01
C GLY A 15 -2.21 14.16 16.50
N ASN A 16 -3.52 14.15 16.71
CA ASN A 16 -4.39 15.26 16.35
C ASN A 16 -4.06 16.53 17.15
N ASP A 17 -3.85 16.41 18.46
CA ASP A 17 -3.48 17.54 19.33
C ASP A 17 -2.19 18.22 18.83
N PHE A 18 -1.20 17.43 18.40
CA PHE A 18 0.04 17.95 17.82
C PHE A 18 -0.19 18.66 16.48
N LEU A 19 -1.02 18.10 15.59
CA LEU A 19 -1.34 18.71 14.31
C LEU A 19 -2.13 20.02 14.48
N ASP A 20 -3.05 20.06 15.45
CA ASP A 20 -3.82 21.26 15.77
C ASP A 20 -2.91 22.36 16.35
N PHE A 21 -1.99 22.00 17.24
CA PHE A 21 -0.95 22.91 17.72
C PHE A 21 -0.10 23.45 16.57
N ALA A 22 0.44 22.58 15.71
CA ALA A 22 1.28 22.99 14.59
C ALA A 22 0.52 23.91 13.62
N ARG A 23 -0.75 23.63 13.36
CA ARG A 23 -1.61 24.48 12.52
C ARG A 23 -1.81 25.86 13.14
N SER A 24 -2.13 25.93 14.43
CA SER A 24 -2.29 27.21 15.14
C SER A 24 -0.99 28.01 15.14
N TYR A 25 0.12 27.38 15.51
CA TYR A 25 1.43 28.02 15.53
C TYR A 25 1.84 28.59 14.17
N LEU A 26 1.77 27.81 13.09
CA LEU A 26 2.12 28.27 11.74
C LEU A 26 1.18 29.37 11.23
N SER A 27 -0.06 29.42 11.73
CA SER A 27 -1.06 30.42 11.34
C SER A 27 -0.85 31.79 12.00
N GLU A 28 -0.05 31.87 13.06
CA GLU A 28 0.07 33.07 13.91
C GLU A 28 1.51 33.52 14.17
N ALA A 29 2.48 32.60 14.24
CA ALA A 29 3.85 32.89 14.70
C ALA A 29 4.73 33.65 13.70
N PHE A 30 4.31 33.82 12.44
CA PHE A 30 5.10 34.42 11.36
C PHE A 30 4.32 35.50 10.60
N PRO A 31 4.03 36.64 11.23
CA PRO A 31 3.24 37.70 10.61
C PRO A 31 3.95 38.31 9.39
N ASN A 32 3.20 38.52 8.31
CA ASN A 32 3.65 39.22 7.10
C ASN A 32 2.51 40.08 6.51
N PRO A 33 2.10 41.15 7.20
CA PRO A 33 0.90 41.92 6.87
C PRO A 33 0.93 42.50 5.46
N ASP A 34 2.10 42.98 5.02
CA ASP A 34 2.28 43.59 3.70
C ASP A 34 2.54 42.55 2.59
N ARG A 35 2.49 41.26 2.92
CA ARG A 35 2.74 40.14 1.99
C ARG A 35 4.05 40.26 1.22
N GLN A 36 5.11 40.73 1.89
CA GLN A 36 6.42 40.90 1.27
C GLN A 36 7.01 39.53 0.90
N GLY A 37 7.47 39.39 -0.35
CA GLY A 37 8.05 38.14 -0.86
C GLY A 37 7.07 36.97 -0.92
N CYS A 38 5.76 37.19 -0.81
CA CYS A 38 4.78 36.13 -0.92
C CYS A 38 4.73 35.56 -2.34
N PRO A 39 4.63 34.23 -2.49
CA PRO A 39 4.38 33.63 -3.80
C PRO A 39 2.99 34.04 -4.32
N PRO A 40 2.79 34.02 -5.65
CA PRO A 40 1.50 34.30 -6.24
C PRO A 40 0.45 33.26 -5.80
N ASP A 41 -0.81 33.68 -5.68
CA ASP A 41 -1.92 32.81 -5.24
C ASP A 41 -2.12 31.59 -6.16
N ALA A 42 -1.76 31.71 -7.45
CA ALA A 42 -1.75 30.60 -8.39
C ALA A 42 -0.75 29.50 -8.01
N ALA A 43 0.42 29.85 -7.47
CA ALA A 43 1.41 28.88 -6.99
C ALA A 43 0.92 28.15 -5.74
N LEU A 44 0.23 28.85 -4.83
CA LEU A 44 -0.42 28.23 -3.66
C LEU A 44 -1.54 27.28 -4.06
N ARG A 45 -2.34 27.63 -5.07
CA ARG A 45 -3.33 26.71 -5.66
C ARG A 45 -2.67 25.48 -6.25
N SER A 46 -1.65 25.67 -7.09
CA SER A 46 -0.92 24.55 -7.71
C SER A 46 -0.39 23.58 -6.65
N LEU A 47 0.23 24.11 -5.58
CA LEU A 47 0.70 23.30 -4.45
C LEU A 47 -0.45 22.56 -3.73
N ALA A 48 -1.63 23.19 -3.61
CA ALA A 48 -2.79 22.56 -2.98
C ALA A 48 -3.38 21.41 -3.82
N PHE A 49 -3.36 21.56 -5.15
CA PHE A 49 -3.81 20.53 -6.08
C PHE A 49 -2.80 19.38 -6.23
N ASN A 50 -1.52 19.73 -6.43
CA ASN A 50 -0.43 18.80 -6.74
C ASN A 50 0.73 18.98 -5.74
N PRO A 51 0.59 18.50 -4.49
CA PRO A 51 1.57 18.74 -3.43
C PRO A 51 2.96 18.14 -3.69
N THR A 52 3.07 17.14 -4.58
CA THR A 52 4.35 16.52 -4.97
C THR A 52 5.11 17.30 -6.03
N GLU A 53 4.46 18.23 -6.72
CA GLU A 53 5.02 19.02 -7.83
C GLU A 53 5.26 20.48 -7.42
N GLY A 54 5.07 20.79 -6.14
CA GLY A 54 5.27 22.14 -5.61
C GLY A 54 6.73 22.60 -5.71
N GLU A 55 6.91 23.85 -6.10
CA GLU A 55 8.23 24.49 -6.09
C GLU A 55 8.77 24.58 -4.64
N PRO A 56 10.04 24.18 -4.39
CA PRO A 56 10.63 24.21 -3.05
C PRO A 56 10.51 25.57 -2.37
N ALA A 57 10.75 26.66 -3.11
CA ALA A 57 10.66 28.03 -2.60
C ALA A 57 9.26 28.36 -2.04
N VAL A 58 8.19 27.85 -2.65
CA VAL A 58 6.81 28.06 -2.19
C VAL A 58 6.57 27.28 -0.89
N THR A 59 7.07 26.04 -0.80
CA THR A 59 6.94 25.22 0.41
C THR A 59 7.75 25.76 1.59
N GLU A 60 8.95 26.28 1.34
CA GLU A 60 9.79 26.94 2.34
C GLU A 60 9.15 28.23 2.84
N HIS A 61 8.65 29.07 1.92
CA HIS A 61 7.94 30.29 2.29
C HIS A 61 6.68 29.97 3.13
N LEU A 62 5.96 28.90 2.79
CA LEU A 62 4.76 28.48 3.52
C LEU A 62 5.03 28.16 5.00
N ALA A 63 6.21 27.60 5.30
CA ALA A 63 6.63 27.26 6.66
C ALA A 63 7.04 28.48 7.50
N ALA A 64 7.26 29.64 6.87
CA ALA A 64 7.76 30.86 7.50
C ALA A 64 6.86 32.10 7.27
N CYS A 65 5.65 31.93 6.74
CA CYS A 65 4.73 33.03 6.43
C CYS A 65 3.28 32.65 6.76
N SER A 66 2.80 33.14 7.90
CA SER A 66 1.47 32.83 8.42
C SER A 66 0.31 33.23 7.49
N PRO A 67 0.33 34.39 6.79
CA PRO A 67 -0.68 34.73 5.79
C PRO A 67 -0.74 33.75 4.60
N CYS A 68 0.40 33.21 4.16
CA CYS A 68 0.43 32.19 3.10
C CYS A 68 -0.05 30.84 3.62
N PHE A 69 0.32 30.46 4.85
CA PHE A 69 -0.15 29.23 5.47
C PHE A 69 -1.68 29.21 5.64
N ARG A 70 -2.27 30.31 6.14
CA ARG A 70 -3.74 30.45 6.25
C ARG A 70 -4.41 30.32 4.89
N ARG A 71 -3.90 31.05 3.88
CA ARG A 71 -4.44 31.00 2.51
C ARG A 71 -4.37 29.61 1.90
N TYR A 72 -3.27 28.90 2.09
CA TYR A 72 -3.13 27.52 1.66
C TYR A 72 -4.12 26.58 2.36
N GLY A 73 -4.33 26.77 3.68
CA GLY A 73 -5.33 26.04 4.45
C GLY A 73 -6.76 26.23 3.92
N GLU A 74 -7.13 27.46 3.55
CA GLU A 74 -8.42 27.78 2.90
C GLU A 74 -8.57 27.02 1.58
N LEU A 75 -7.54 27.03 0.73
CA LEU A 75 -7.54 26.30 -0.54
C LEU A 75 -7.76 24.80 -0.33
N LEU A 76 -7.09 24.19 0.65
CA LEU A 76 -7.32 22.78 0.99
C LEU A 76 -8.76 22.50 1.46
N THR A 77 -9.37 23.41 2.21
CA THR A 77 -10.77 23.26 2.62
C THR A 77 -11.74 23.38 1.46
N GLU A 78 -11.49 24.31 0.53
CA GLU A 78 -12.29 24.48 -0.68
C GLU A 78 -12.23 23.23 -1.57
N LEU A 79 -11.03 22.68 -1.79
CA LEU A 79 -10.85 21.46 -2.58
C LEU A 79 -11.55 20.24 -1.97
N LYS A 80 -11.58 20.15 -0.64
CA LYS A 80 -12.34 19.08 0.05
C LYS A 80 -13.83 19.26 -0.16
N ALA A 81 -14.35 20.49 -0.01
CA ALA A 81 -15.76 20.79 -0.22
C ALA A 81 -16.21 20.50 -1.66
N GLN A 82 -15.40 20.88 -2.66
CA GLN A 82 -15.66 20.60 -4.07
C GLN A 82 -15.76 19.09 -4.34
N ARG A 83 -14.79 18.30 -3.86
CA ARG A 83 -14.80 16.83 -4.00
C ARG A 83 -16.00 16.18 -3.31
N GLU A 84 -16.44 16.71 -2.18
CA GLU A 84 -17.63 16.21 -1.49
C GLU A 84 -18.91 16.56 -2.24
N GLN A 85 -19.00 17.76 -2.81
CA GLN A 85 -20.12 18.16 -3.68
C GLN A 85 -20.19 17.27 -4.92
N GLU A 86 -19.07 17.05 -5.62
CA GLU A 86 -19.01 16.14 -6.78
C GLU A 86 -19.52 14.73 -6.43
N LYS A 87 -19.14 14.20 -5.26
CA LYS A 87 -19.65 12.91 -4.78
C LYS A 87 -21.14 12.92 -4.47
N ARG A 88 -21.65 13.99 -3.85
CA ARG A 88 -23.09 14.16 -3.57
C ARG A 88 -23.89 14.26 -4.87
N PHE A 89 -23.47 15.11 -5.80
CA PHE A 89 -24.11 15.22 -7.12
C PHE A 89 -23.99 13.93 -7.95
N SER A 90 -22.92 13.16 -7.80
CA SER A 90 -22.78 11.84 -8.44
C SER A 90 -23.70 10.79 -7.84
N LEU A 91 -24.00 10.85 -6.54
CA LEU A 91 -24.93 9.93 -5.87
C LEU A 91 -26.39 10.32 -6.15
N ASP A 92 -26.70 11.60 -6.28
CA ASP A 92 -28.03 12.09 -6.71
C ASP A 92 -28.35 11.78 -8.20
N ARG A 93 -27.37 11.29 -8.98
CA ARG A 93 -27.57 10.73 -10.31
C ARG A 93 -27.96 9.24 -10.32
N ILE A 94 -28.13 8.60 -9.16
CA ILE A 94 -28.89 7.35 -9.11
C ILE A 94 -30.35 7.74 -9.37
N PRO A 95 -30.93 7.39 -10.52
CA PRO A 95 -32.22 7.93 -10.92
C PRO A 95 -33.27 7.48 -9.90
N VAL A 96 -33.97 8.47 -9.33
CA VAL A 96 -35.26 8.34 -8.64
C VAL A 96 -36.33 7.94 -9.67
N TRP A 97 -36.06 6.88 -10.44
CA TRP A 97 -36.94 6.32 -11.48
C TRP A 97 -37.20 4.82 -11.23
N THR A 98 -36.89 4.34 -10.03
CA THR A 98 -37.31 3.00 -9.55
C THR A 98 -38.65 3.05 -8.79
N LYS A 99 -39.23 4.22 -8.55
CA LYS A 99 -40.52 4.36 -7.86
C LYS A 99 -41.73 4.63 -8.76
N ALA A 100 -41.56 4.79 -10.08
CA ALA A 100 -42.67 5.14 -10.97
C ALA A 100 -43.29 3.97 -11.76
N HIS A 101 -42.59 2.87 -12.04
CA HIS A 101 -43.17 1.75 -12.82
C HIS A 101 -42.63 0.37 -12.41
N PRO A 102 -43.23 -0.33 -11.42
CA PRO A 102 -42.80 -1.68 -11.02
C PRO A 102 -43.03 -2.74 -12.11
N VAL A 103 -43.83 -2.43 -13.15
CA VAL A 103 -44.22 -3.39 -14.20
C VAL A 103 -43.15 -3.53 -15.31
N LEU A 104 -42.33 -2.51 -15.57
CA LEU A 104 -41.31 -2.55 -16.63
C LEU A 104 -39.97 -3.19 -16.21
N ALA A 105 -39.64 -3.16 -14.91
CA ALA A 105 -38.41 -3.78 -14.39
C ALA A 105 -38.47 -5.32 -14.40
N GLY A 106 -39.66 -5.91 -14.23
CA GLY A 106 -39.86 -7.36 -14.29
C GLY A 106 -39.66 -7.94 -15.70
N ALA A 107 -40.12 -7.23 -16.72
CA ALA A 107 -40.01 -7.69 -18.12
C ALA A 107 -38.55 -7.69 -18.62
N ALA A 108 -37.76 -6.66 -18.29
CA ALA A 108 -36.36 -6.59 -18.70
C ALA A 108 -35.49 -7.69 -18.07
N ALA A 109 -35.74 -8.03 -16.80
CA ALA A 109 -35.05 -9.14 -16.12
C ALA A 109 -35.42 -10.51 -16.72
N LEU A 110 -36.69 -10.71 -17.08
CA LEU A 110 -37.14 -11.94 -17.74
C LEU A 110 -36.54 -12.08 -19.15
N CYS A 111 -36.47 -10.99 -19.91
CA CYS A 111 -35.83 -10.98 -21.23
C CYS A 111 -34.33 -11.30 -21.15
N LEU A 112 -33.60 -10.69 -20.21
CA LEU A 112 -32.17 -10.98 -20.02
C LEU A 112 -31.92 -12.44 -19.61
N LEU A 113 -32.79 -13.01 -18.77
CA LEU A 113 -32.70 -14.41 -18.36
C LEU A 113 -32.97 -15.36 -19.54
N LEU A 114 -33.99 -15.08 -20.37
CA LEU A 114 -34.29 -15.86 -21.57
C LEU A 114 -33.19 -15.77 -22.63
N ILE A 115 -32.57 -14.59 -22.80
CA ILE A 115 -31.42 -14.41 -23.69
C ILE A 115 -30.22 -15.21 -23.17
N ALA A 116 -29.93 -15.18 -21.87
CA ALA A 116 -28.83 -15.95 -21.28
C ALA A 116 -29.04 -17.47 -21.43
N ILE A 117 -30.28 -17.95 -21.29
CA ILE A 117 -30.63 -19.36 -21.49
C ILE A 117 -30.52 -19.75 -22.97
N GLY A 118 -30.99 -18.91 -23.89
CA GLY A 118 -30.88 -19.12 -25.34
C GLY A 118 -29.43 -19.16 -25.83
N VAL A 119 -28.59 -18.22 -25.38
CA VAL A 119 -27.15 -18.18 -25.68
C VAL A 119 -26.44 -19.40 -25.08
N GLY A 120 -26.82 -19.82 -23.86
CA GLY A 120 -26.30 -21.05 -23.25
C GLY A 120 -26.62 -22.32 -24.03
N PHE A 121 -27.83 -22.43 -24.59
CA PHE A 121 -28.24 -23.57 -25.42
C PHE A 121 -27.56 -23.58 -26.79
N LEU A 122 -27.41 -22.41 -27.45
CA LEU A 122 -26.67 -22.30 -28.71
C LEU A 122 -25.19 -22.69 -28.54
N LEU A 123 -24.54 -22.22 -27.46
CA LEU A 123 -23.14 -22.56 -27.18
C LEU A 123 -22.94 -24.04 -26.81
N ARG A 124 -23.98 -24.71 -26.27
CA ARG A 124 -23.94 -26.14 -25.97
C ARG A 124 -24.11 -27.01 -27.22
N GLY A 125 -24.91 -26.57 -28.19
CA GLY A 125 -25.12 -27.28 -29.46
C GLY A 125 -23.88 -27.34 -30.38
N ILE A 126 -22.96 -26.37 -30.24
CA ILE A 126 -21.71 -26.31 -31.03
C ILE A 126 -20.60 -27.19 -30.41
N ARG A 127 -20.74 -27.64 -29.16
CA ARG A 127 -19.82 -28.58 -28.52
C ARG A 127 -20.34 -30.02 -28.66
N GLN A 128 -20.38 -30.51 -29.89
CA GLN A 128 -20.29 -31.97 -30.08
C GLN A 128 -18.91 -32.45 -29.60
N PRO A 129 -18.83 -33.59 -28.88
CA PRO A 129 -17.56 -34.21 -28.56
C PRO A 129 -16.99 -34.82 -29.84
N ASN A 130 -15.95 -34.21 -30.40
CA ASN A 130 -15.14 -34.86 -31.42
C ASN A 130 -14.45 -36.07 -30.79
N THR A 131 -14.97 -37.27 -31.07
CA THR A 131 -14.16 -38.49 -31.06
C THR A 131 -13.49 -38.66 -32.41
N ALA A 132 -12.16 -38.76 -32.43
CA ALA A 132 -11.31 -39.57 -33.33
C ALA A 132 -9.88 -38.97 -33.38
N PRO A 133 -8.85 -39.67 -33.89
CA PRO A 133 -8.56 -41.11 -33.87
C PRO A 133 -7.16 -41.37 -33.27
N ILE A 134 -6.82 -42.65 -33.09
CA ILE A 134 -5.44 -43.11 -32.84
C ILE A 134 -4.63 -42.83 -34.11
N ASP A 135 -3.53 -42.07 -34.01
CA ASP A 135 -2.30 -42.39 -34.73
C ASP A 135 -1.08 -41.61 -34.21
N ALA A 136 0.05 -42.28 -34.40
CA ALA A 136 1.34 -42.09 -33.77
C ALA A 136 2.09 -40.81 -34.18
N HIS A 137 3.11 -40.50 -33.36
CA HIS A 137 4.15 -39.49 -33.53
C HIS A 137 3.81 -38.04 -33.14
N ARG A 138 3.70 -37.82 -31.83
CA ARG A 138 4.08 -36.54 -31.22
C ARG A 138 5.35 -36.71 -30.39
N LYS A 139 6.44 -36.11 -30.85
CA LYS A 139 7.69 -35.94 -30.09
C LYS A 139 7.36 -35.37 -28.70
N PRO A 140 7.97 -35.87 -27.60
CA PRO A 140 7.74 -35.28 -26.29
C PRO A 140 8.27 -33.85 -26.28
N ASN A 141 7.39 -32.89 -26.08
CA ASN A 141 7.81 -31.54 -25.74
C ASN A 141 8.34 -31.58 -24.29
N PRO A 142 9.44 -30.88 -23.96
CA PRO A 142 10.10 -31.00 -22.66
C PRO A 142 9.13 -30.71 -21.52
N THR A 143 9.06 -31.66 -20.60
CA THR A 143 8.36 -31.55 -19.32
C THR A 143 8.83 -30.29 -18.60
N GLU A 144 8.02 -29.23 -18.64
CA GLU A 144 8.13 -28.13 -17.70
C GLU A 144 7.93 -28.73 -16.30
N PRO A 145 8.93 -28.66 -15.39
CA PRO A 145 8.83 -29.29 -14.09
C PRO A 145 7.68 -28.63 -13.33
N ARG A 146 6.65 -29.42 -13.08
CA ARG A 146 5.52 -29.08 -12.20
C ARG A 146 6.10 -28.95 -10.78
N ASN A 147 6.55 -27.75 -10.44
CA ASN A 147 7.04 -27.43 -9.10
C ASN A 147 5.91 -27.73 -8.10
N PRO A 148 6.13 -28.50 -7.02
CA PRO A 148 5.08 -28.79 -6.06
C PRO A 148 4.53 -27.47 -5.49
N ALA A 149 3.23 -27.45 -5.20
CA ALA A 149 2.59 -26.29 -4.56
C ALA A 149 3.22 -26.06 -3.18
N VAL A 150 4.22 -25.18 -3.11
CA VAL A 150 4.87 -24.77 -1.86
C VAL A 150 3.84 -23.99 -1.04
N ALA A 151 3.50 -24.48 0.15
CA ALA A 151 2.59 -23.79 1.06
C ALA A 151 3.34 -22.66 1.78
N TYR A 152 2.97 -21.41 1.50
CA TYR A 152 3.58 -20.22 2.11
C TYR A 152 2.85 -19.82 3.40
N LEU A 153 3.59 -19.70 4.51
CA LEU A 153 3.03 -19.29 5.80
C LEU A 153 2.90 -17.75 5.87
N PRO A 154 1.75 -17.21 6.31
CA PRO A 154 1.58 -15.75 6.41
C PRO A 154 2.51 -15.17 7.48
N PHE A 155 3.31 -14.17 7.11
CA PHE A 155 4.23 -13.50 8.02
C PHE A 155 4.25 -11.99 7.77
N GLY A 156 3.90 -11.20 8.79
CA GLY A 156 3.81 -9.74 8.70
C GLY A 156 4.99 -9.04 9.38
N LEU A 157 5.60 -8.08 8.70
CA LEU A 157 6.65 -7.23 9.23
C LEU A 157 6.24 -5.76 9.16
N ASP A 158 6.25 -5.09 10.31
CA ASP A 158 5.92 -3.66 10.40
C ASP A 158 7.19 -2.83 10.37
N LEU A 159 7.40 -2.12 9.27
CA LEU A 159 8.57 -1.28 9.03
C LEU A 159 8.28 0.20 9.33
N ARG A 160 7.09 0.56 9.82
CA ARG A 160 6.65 1.96 9.94
C ARG A 160 7.51 2.83 10.85
N THR A 161 8.23 2.23 11.79
CA THR A 161 9.12 2.91 12.71
C THR A 161 10.53 3.14 12.13
N LEU A 162 10.79 2.68 10.90
CA LEU A 162 12.07 2.88 10.25
C LEU A 162 12.14 4.24 9.56
N SER A 163 13.29 4.88 9.70
CA SER A 163 13.65 6.06 8.91
C SER A 163 14.44 5.64 7.65
N PRO A 164 14.29 6.36 6.53
CA PRO A 164 15.15 6.19 5.37
C PRO A 164 16.63 6.35 5.74
N ILE A 165 17.49 5.51 5.18
CA ILE A 165 18.95 5.69 5.30
C ILE A 165 19.40 6.77 4.32
N ARG A 166 20.21 7.73 4.78
CA ARG A 166 20.79 8.80 3.95
C ARG A 166 22.30 8.56 3.80
N GLY A 167 22.80 8.50 2.56
CA GLY A 167 24.23 8.29 2.27
C GLY A 167 24.73 6.85 2.49
N SER A 168 26.02 6.69 2.75
CA SER A 168 26.69 5.40 3.03
C SER A 168 26.60 4.96 4.49
N GLU A 169 25.68 5.57 5.26
CA GLU A 169 25.53 5.31 6.68
C GLU A 169 25.16 3.83 6.92
N SER A 170 26.05 3.10 7.60
CA SER A 170 25.71 1.77 8.11
C SER A 170 24.58 1.91 9.12
N PRO A 171 23.59 1.00 9.16
CA PRO A 171 22.50 1.08 10.12
C PRO A 171 23.07 1.19 11.53
N ALA A 172 22.90 2.36 12.14
CA ALA A 172 23.47 2.67 13.45
C ALA A 172 23.20 1.52 14.44
N THR A 173 24.27 1.06 15.08
CA THR A 173 24.33 0.00 16.10
C THR A 173 23.49 0.31 17.37
N GLY A 174 22.70 1.38 17.36
CA GLY A 174 21.76 1.74 18.43
C GLY A 174 20.51 0.87 18.38
N THR A 175 20.42 -0.09 19.30
CA THR A 175 19.21 -0.77 19.82
C THR A 175 18.03 -0.98 18.85
N ARG A 176 18.27 -1.32 17.57
CA ARG A 176 17.20 -1.75 16.66
C ARG A 176 16.80 -3.17 17.03
N ARG A 177 15.58 -3.32 17.55
CA ARG A 177 15.00 -4.63 17.92
C ARG A 177 15.04 -5.57 16.71
N ARG A 178 15.74 -6.70 16.84
CA ARG A 178 15.77 -7.74 15.81
C ARG A 178 14.41 -8.43 15.76
N VAL A 179 13.87 -8.59 14.56
CA VAL A 179 12.62 -9.34 14.36
C VAL A 179 12.96 -10.79 14.04
N LEU A 180 12.29 -11.72 14.73
CA LEU A 180 12.46 -13.15 14.50
C LEU A 180 11.68 -13.55 13.25
N VAL A 181 12.36 -14.17 12.30
CA VAL A 181 11.80 -14.62 11.03
C VAL A 181 12.05 -16.13 10.91
N PRO A 182 11.03 -16.95 10.64
CA PRO A 182 11.23 -18.39 10.46
C PRO A 182 11.94 -18.70 9.12
N SER A 183 12.81 -19.72 9.13
CA SER A 183 13.46 -20.27 7.94
C SER A 183 12.50 -21.21 7.18
N SER A 184 11.46 -20.64 6.57
CA SER A 184 10.43 -21.39 5.85
C SER A 184 9.92 -20.60 4.63
N PRO A 185 9.10 -21.19 3.75
CA PRO A 185 8.37 -20.44 2.75
C PRO A 185 7.33 -19.52 3.40
N LEU A 186 7.44 -18.21 3.17
CA LEU A 186 6.58 -17.19 3.77
C LEU A 186 5.81 -16.38 2.72
N HIS A 187 4.54 -16.14 3.00
CA HIS A 187 3.78 -15.07 2.37
C HIS A 187 4.02 -13.80 3.19
N LEU A 188 5.02 -13.03 2.76
CA LEU A 188 5.57 -11.90 3.50
C LEU A 188 4.75 -10.62 3.21
N THR A 189 4.19 -10.03 4.25
CA THR A 189 3.51 -8.73 4.20
C THR A 189 4.34 -7.66 4.90
N LEU A 190 4.89 -6.71 4.17
CA LEU A 190 5.66 -5.58 4.71
C LEU A 190 4.77 -4.34 4.77
N THR A 191 4.66 -3.71 5.94
CA THR A 191 4.04 -2.38 6.07
C THR A 191 5.12 -1.31 6.06
N LEU A 192 5.17 -0.49 5.02
CA LEU A 192 6.22 0.53 4.84
C LEU A 192 5.97 1.80 5.68
N PRO A 193 7.01 2.61 5.95
CA PRO A 193 6.92 3.92 6.57
C PRO A 193 5.90 4.87 5.92
N LEU A 194 5.44 5.84 6.72
CA LEU A 194 4.55 6.89 6.24
C LEU A 194 5.16 7.61 5.04
N ALA A 195 4.32 7.97 4.07
CA ALA A 195 4.72 8.60 2.80
C ALA A 195 5.69 7.77 1.94
N SER A 196 5.86 6.47 2.22
CA SER A 196 6.55 5.58 1.27
C SER A 196 5.74 5.51 -0.02
N PRO A 197 6.35 5.77 -1.19
CA PRO A 197 5.62 5.84 -2.44
C PRO A 197 5.07 4.48 -2.85
N GLU A 198 3.93 4.47 -3.52
CA GLU A 198 3.46 3.32 -4.28
C GLU A 198 4.42 3.04 -5.45
N GLY A 199 4.60 1.77 -5.83
CA GLY A 199 5.40 1.41 -7.01
C GLY A 199 6.36 0.25 -6.79
N ARG A 200 7.45 0.22 -7.57
CA ARG A 200 8.42 -0.88 -7.59
C ARG A 200 9.46 -0.75 -6.47
N TYR A 201 9.69 -1.87 -5.79
CA TYR A 201 10.71 -2.03 -4.77
C TYR A 201 11.56 -3.26 -5.05
N GLU A 202 12.83 -3.21 -4.66
CA GLU A 202 13.71 -4.35 -4.58
C GLU A 202 13.87 -4.74 -3.11
N LEU A 203 13.60 -6.00 -2.79
CA LEU A 203 13.78 -6.55 -1.45
C LEU A 203 15.04 -7.41 -1.45
N LYS A 204 15.89 -7.25 -0.44
CA LYS A 204 17.12 -8.04 -0.28
C LYS A 204 17.31 -8.50 1.14
N LEU A 205 17.73 -9.74 1.31
CA LEU A 205 18.23 -10.25 2.58
C LEU A 205 19.75 -10.37 2.50
N THR A 206 20.48 -9.62 3.32
CA THR A 206 21.93 -9.57 3.29
C THR A 206 22.57 -9.88 4.64
N ALA A 207 23.77 -10.44 4.62
CA ALA A 207 24.65 -10.52 5.80
C ALA A 207 26.09 -10.37 5.33
N GLN A 208 26.87 -9.52 6.03
CA GLN A 208 28.28 -9.27 5.69
C GLN A 208 28.50 -8.97 4.19
N ASP A 209 27.68 -8.06 3.64
CA ASP A 209 27.65 -7.67 2.22
C ASP A 209 27.32 -8.77 1.19
N GLN A 210 27.07 -10.00 1.64
CA GLN A 210 26.56 -11.07 0.79
C GLN A 210 25.02 -11.04 0.74
N THR A 211 24.45 -11.17 -0.46
CA THR A 211 22.99 -11.30 -0.64
C THR A 211 22.59 -12.77 -0.63
N PHE A 212 21.68 -13.14 0.28
CA PHE A 212 21.15 -14.50 0.43
C PHE A 212 19.79 -14.67 -0.25
N TRP A 213 19.05 -13.58 -0.42
CA TRP A 213 17.77 -13.57 -1.10
C TRP A 213 17.52 -12.19 -1.71
N SER A 214 16.93 -12.14 -2.91
CA SER A 214 16.52 -10.91 -3.59
C SER A 214 15.23 -11.15 -4.33
N LYS A 215 14.28 -10.22 -4.26
CA LYS A 215 13.06 -10.29 -5.06
C LYS A 215 12.51 -8.90 -5.36
N PRO A 216 12.17 -8.59 -6.62
CA PRO A 216 11.40 -7.40 -6.93
C PRO A 216 9.97 -7.56 -6.45
N ALA A 217 9.38 -6.49 -5.93
CA ALA A 217 8.01 -6.47 -5.47
C ALA A 217 7.33 -5.13 -5.80
N ARG A 218 6.00 -5.11 -5.72
CA ARG A 218 5.21 -3.87 -5.84
C ARG A 218 4.61 -3.51 -4.50
N ALA A 219 4.76 -2.25 -4.14
CA ALA A 219 4.05 -1.67 -3.03
C ALA A 219 2.74 -1.07 -3.50
N HIS A 220 1.68 -1.24 -2.72
CA HIS A 220 0.33 -0.74 -2.96
C HIS A 220 -0.16 0.11 -1.80
N LEU A 221 -0.80 1.23 -2.09
CA LEU A 221 -1.40 2.08 -1.06
C LEU A 221 -2.81 1.58 -0.73
N GLN A 222 -2.99 1.03 0.48
CA GLN A 222 -4.26 0.52 0.96
C GLN A 222 -4.63 1.17 2.29
N LYS A 223 -5.77 1.87 2.35
CA LYS A 223 -6.30 2.49 3.58
C LYS A 223 -5.25 3.37 4.30
N GLY A 224 -4.49 4.16 3.55
CA GLY A 224 -3.46 5.05 4.08
C GLY A 224 -2.16 4.36 4.52
N LYS A 225 -1.98 3.07 4.20
CA LYS A 225 -0.75 2.32 4.45
C LYS A 225 -0.17 1.80 3.15
N THR A 226 1.13 1.92 2.98
CA THR A 226 1.84 1.35 1.84
C THR A 226 2.28 -0.08 2.20
N LEU A 227 1.79 -1.07 1.47
CA LEU A 227 2.01 -2.50 1.74
C LEU A 227 2.76 -3.17 0.60
N ILE A 228 3.68 -4.08 0.91
CA ILE A 228 4.27 -5.02 -0.06
C ILE A 228 3.86 -6.43 0.36
N GLU A 229 3.31 -7.20 -0.57
CA GLU A 229 2.99 -8.62 -0.38
C GLU A 229 3.81 -9.44 -1.37
N VAL A 230 4.57 -10.41 -0.86
CA VAL A 230 5.48 -11.21 -1.68
C VAL A 230 5.71 -12.58 -1.07
N ASP A 231 5.81 -13.60 -1.92
CA ASP A 231 6.25 -14.92 -1.49
C ASP A 231 7.78 -14.95 -1.35
N ALA A 232 8.28 -15.29 -0.17
CA ALA A 232 9.70 -15.34 0.17
C ALA A 232 10.05 -16.72 0.70
N ASP A 233 10.90 -17.45 -0.03
CA ASP A 233 11.40 -18.75 0.43
C ASP A 233 12.68 -18.59 1.25
N PHE A 234 12.55 -18.72 2.58
CA PHE A 234 13.67 -18.69 3.50
C PHE A 234 14.06 -20.10 4.00
N ALA A 235 13.50 -21.17 3.43
CA ALA A 235 13.79 -22.55 3.86
C ALA A 235 15.27 -22.93 3.71
N GLN A 236 15.94 -22.39 2.68
CA GLN A 236 17.36 -22.65 2.42
C GLN A 236 18.30 -21.67 3.14
N ILE A 237 17.75 -20.69 3.86
CA ILE A 237 18.53 -19.67 4.56
C ILE A 237 18.88 -20.18 5.95
N ARG A 238 20.19 -20.24 6.24
CA ARG A 238 20.70 -20.69 7.53
C ARG A 238 20.20 -19.78 8.66
N ALA A 239 20.01 -20.36 9.84
CA ALA A 239 19.73 -19.58 11.03
C ALA A 239 20.88 -18.58 11.29
N GLY A 240 20.55 -17.33 11.57
CA GLY A 240 21.55 -16.27 11.64
C GLY A 240 20.95 -14.87 11.69
N ASN A 241 21.83 -13.88 11.65
CA ASN A 241 21.44 -12.46 11.67
C ASN A 241 21.62 -11.87 10.28
N TYR A 242 20.57 -11.21 9.81
CA TYR A 242 20.50 -10.65 8.47
C TYR A 242 19.93 -9.24 8.51
N SER A 243 20.14 -8.51 7.44
CA SER A 243 19.50 -7.23 7.16
C SER A 243 18.51 -7.43 6.02
N LEU A 244 17.23 -7.19 6.30
CA LEU A 244 16.20 -7.06 5.27
C LEU A 244 16.21 -5.62 4.77
N GLU A 245 16.69 -5.43 3.55
CA GLU A 245 16.73 -4.17 2.85
C GLU A 245 15.52 -4.04 1.91
N VAL A 246 14.88 -2.88 1.95
CA VAL A 246 13.77 -2.51 1.08
C VAL A 246 14.14 -1.23 0.35
N ARG A 247 14.34 -1.31 -0.98
CA ARG A 247 14.80 -0.18 -1.80
C ARG A 247 13.77 0.17 -2.86
N SER A 248 13.30 1.41 -2.86
CA SER A 248 12.42 1.92 -3.92
C SER A 248 13.18 2.22 -5.21
N SER A 249 12.48 2.25 -6.34
CA SER A 249 13.04 2.76 -7.61
C SER A 249 13.49 4.23 -7.54
N ARG A 250 12.99 5.00 -6.57
CA ARG A 250 13.34 6.42 -6.33
C ARG A 250 14.55 6.59 -5.40
N GLY A 251 15.23 5.50 -5.04
CA GLY A 251 16.45 5.55 -4.22
C GLY A 251 16.21 5.55 -2.69
N ILE A 252 14.97 5.61 -2.22
CA ILE A 252 14.64 5.45 -0.80
C ILE A 252 15.01 4.03 -0.35
N ARG A 253 15.75 3.91 0.77
CA ARG A 253 16.24 2.65 1.32
C ARG A 253 15.86 2.52 2.80
N PHE A 254 15.28 1.37 3.16
CA PHE A 254 14.99 0.99 4.54
C PHE A 254 15.72 -0.30 4.88
N VAL A 255 16.20 -0.43 6.11
CA VAL A 255 16.88 -1.65 6.59
C VAL A 255 16.35 -2.06 7.94
N GLN A 256 15.81 -3.29 8.01
CA GLN A 256 15.39 -3.96 9.23
C GLN A 256 16.36 -5.08 9.57
N MET A 257 16.87 -5.10 10.80
CA MET A 257 17.62 -6.26 11.29
C MET A 257 16.66 -7.40 11.61
N VAL A 258 16.91 -8.57 11.04
CA VAL A 258 16.12 -9.78 11.23
C VAL A 258 17.01 -10.93 11.71
N SER A 259 16.47 -11.79 12.56
CA SER A 259 17.12 -13.04 12.96
C SER A 259 16.33 -14.18 12.35
N VAL A 260 16.93 -14.86 11.37
CA VAL A 260 16.36 -16.07 10.79
C VAL A 260 16.59 -17.22 11.76
N GLN A 261 15.54 -17.93 12.13
CA GLN A 261 15.61 -19.08 13.03
C GLN A 261 14.92 -20.27 12.40
N ASN A 262 15.43 -21.47 12.69
CA ASN A 262 14.73 -22.69 12.36
C ASN A 262 13.33 -22.64 12.95
N ALA A 263 12.32 -22.98 12.14
CA ALA A 263 10.94 -23.05 12.61
C ALA A 263 10.88 -24.02 13.81
N SER A 264 10.88 -23.48 15.02
CA SER A 264 10.57 -24.28 16.20
C SER A 264 9.09 -24.64 16.10
N PRO A 265 8.70 -25.91 16.34
CA PRO A 265 7.29 -26.27 16.40
C PRO A 265 6.59 -25.38 17.44
N PRO A 266 5.31 -25.05 17.25
CA PRO A 266 4.56 -24.27 18.22
C PRO A 266 4.66 -24.97 19.58
N SER A 267 5.30 -24.33 20.55
CA SER A 267 5.40 -24.85 21.92
C SER A 267 3.99 -25.04 22.45
N ALA A 268 3.66 -26.29 22.74
CA ALA A 268 2.50 -26.66 23.52
C ALA A 268 2.59 -25.95 24.88
N GLU A 269 1.55 -25.18 25.18
CA GLU A 269 0.86 -25.17 26.46
C GLU A 269 1.74 -25.32 27.72
N GLN A 270 2.08 -24.20 28.35
CA GLN A 270 2.47 -24.18 29.76
C GLN A 270 1.51 -23.27 30.52
N LYS A 271 0.50 -23.94 31.07
CA LYS A 271 -0.40 -23.49 32.13
C LYS A 271 0.28 -23.73 33.49
N PRO A 272 0.22 -22.76 34.40
CA PRO A 272 -0.15 -23.04 35.78
C PRO A 272 -1.63 -22.70 36.02
#